data_AF-A0A6J8DK35-F1
#
_entry.id   AF-A0A6J8DK35-F1
#
_cell.length_a   1.000
_cell.length_b   1.000
_cell.length_c   1.000
_cell.angle_alpha   90.00
_cell.angle_beta   90.00
_cell.angle_gamma   90.00
#
_symmetry.space_group_name_H-M   'P 1'
#
loop_
_entity.id
_entity.type
_entity.pdbx_description
1 polymer ?
#
loop_
_entity_poly.entity_id
_entity_poly.type
_entity_poly.pdbx_seq_one_letter_code
_entity_poly.pdbx_strand_id
1 'polypeptide(L)'
;MKNLIGLCLLILAFTVSEIYGHCQTCSKRVRHKVGRFYSYTTKTYRCRCSLDGGWSDFEYVRWFGGCSVTCGVGMEYGLSTRKCNNPKPQHGGKHCVGSSKRKQSRPCRLKECPKDGGWSDYGNFNDWSDCSVTCGKGTKSRERTRSCTKPEPQLGGKDCEGSEVDIQTESCDMLDCPDTICKGNIAGFTANLQDCTKFIVCSKKKAFVKVCPESTVWDDKIKTCNHPKPGTKCIDIECNTGEYLPHETDCKKYYICAHNKPELRTCKDDLVWNDDIKHCDHAGNVNCKTDN
;
A
#
# COMPACT_ATOMS: atom_id res chain seq x y z
N MET A 1 31.13 38.89 89.04
CA MET A 1 30.10 37.97 89.56
C MET A 1 30.34 36.62 88.89
N LYS A 2 31.03 35.72 89.61
CA LYS A 2 30.50 34.42 90.08
C LYS A 2 30.18 33.46 88.92
N ASN A 3 31.10 32.56 88.61
CA ASN A 3 31.13 31.17 89.07
C ASN A 3 30.18 30.27 88.27
N LEU A 4 30.74 29.39 87.44
CA LEU A 4 30.56 27.94 87.58
C LEU A 4 31.52 27.21 86.63
N ILE A 5 32.69 26.90 87.19
CA ILE A 5 33.54 25.78 86.80
C ILE A 5 32.74 24.51 87.07
N GLY A 6 32.70 23.60 86.09
CA GLY A 6 32.25 22.22 86.29
C GLY A 6 31.08 21.84 85.40
N LEU A 7 31.39 21.26 84.24
CA LEU A 7 30.89 19.95 83.79
C LEU A 7 31.41 19.65 82.37
N CYS A 8 32.74 19.65 82.23
CA CYS A 8 33.47 19.28 81.01
C CYS A 8 33.73 17.76 80.91
N LEU A 9 32.95 16.91 81.59
CA LEU A 9 33.22 15.47 81.72
C LEU A 9 31.95 14.60 81.74
N LEU A 10 30.98 14.88 80.86
CA LEU A 10 29.83 13.98 80.62
C LEU A 10 29.56 13.74 79.12
N ILE A 11 30.61 13.80 78.29
CA ILE A 11 30.52 13.54 76.83
C ILE A 11 30.94 12.09 76.47
N LEU A 12 31.31 11.23 77.42
CA LEU A 12 31.82 9.87 77.12
C LEU A 12 31.12 8.73 77.88
N ALA A 13 29.80 8.80 78.08
CA ALA A 13 29.06 7.70 78.69
C ALA A 13 27.67 7.44 78.09
N PHE A 14 27.41 7.87 76.86
CA PHE A 14 26.43 7.14 76.03
C PHE A 14 27.13 5.90 75.53
N THR A 15 26.92 4.84 76.29
CA THR A 15 27.38 3.48 76.09
C THR A 15 27.36 3.10 74.62
N VAL A 16 28.50 2.59 74.16
CA VAL A 16 28.77 1.90 72.89
C VAL A 16 27.96 0.60 72.82
N SER A 17 26.63 0.68 72.97
CA SER A 17 25.73 -0.47 73.13
C SER A 17 24.76 -0.65 71.97
N GLU A 18 24.75 0.24 70.98
CA GLU A 18 23.91 0.08 69.77
C GLU A 18 24.67 -0.42 68.53
N ILE A 19 25.99 -0.61 68.62
CA ILE A 19 26.82 -1.10 67.49
C ILE A 19 27.26 -2.57 67.70
N TYR A 20 27.19 -3.11 68.91
CA TYR A 20 27.59 -4.48 69.22
C TYR A 20 26.36 -5.34 69.53
N GLY A 21 26.09 -6.32 68.67
CA GLY A 21 24.92 -7.20 68.76
C GLY A 21 24.69 -7.82 70.13
N HIS A 22 23.42 -8.21 70.39
CA HIS A 22 22.97 -8.82 71.64
C HIS A 22 23.88 -9.97 72.09
N CYS A 23 24.75 -9.71 73.07
CA CYS A 23 25.65 -10.73 73.58
C CYS A 23 25.03 -11.42 74.80
N GLN A 24 24.61 -12.67 74.65
CA GLN A 24 24.16 -13.50 75.77
C GLN A 24 25.36 -14.20 76.44
N THR A 25 25.30 -14.34 77.77
CA THR A 25 26.25 -15.15 78.55
C THR A 25 25.96 -16.63 78.37
N CYS A 26 26.98 -17.42 78.00
CA CYS A 26 26.85 -18.87 77.82
C CYS A 26 27.50 -19.63 78.96
N SER A 27 26.88 -20.76 79.33
CA SER A 27 27.37 -21.64 80.39
C SER A 27 27.35 -23.09 79.93
N LYS A 28 28.47 -23.81 80.06
CA LYS A 28 28.53 -25.27 79.89
C LYS A 28 28.71 -25.94 81.25
N ARG A 29 27.91 -26.98 81.53
CA ARG A 29 28.13 -27.86 82.69
C ARG A 29 29.18 -28.91 82.34
N VAL A 30 30.30 -28.89 83.06
CA VAL A 30 31.35 -29.90 82.94
C VAL A 30 31.15 -30.91 84.07
N ARG A 31 31.04 -32.20 83.72
CA ARG A 31 30.89 -33.30 84.68
C ARG A 31 32.29 -33.79 85.06
N HIS A 32 32.62 -33.73 86.35
CA HIS A 32 33.86 -34.24 86.91
C HIS A 32 33.58 -35.48 87.76
N LYS A 33 34.34 -36.56 87.56
CA LYS A 33 34.21 -37.78 88.37
C LYS A 33 35.10 -37.63 89.61
N VAL A 34 34.50 -37.69 90.80
CA VAL A 34 35.21 -37.59 92.08
C VAL A 34 34.90 -38.85 92.87
N GLY A 35 35.82 -39.82 92.81
CA GLY A 35 35.60 -41.15 93.37
C GLY A 35 34.43 -41.89 92.70
N ARG A 36 33.44 -42.32 93.50
CA ARG A 36 32.20 -43.00 93.04
C ARG A 36 31.06 -42.04 92.66
N PHE A 37 31.24 -40.73 92.82
CA PHE A 37 30.23 -39.71 92.54
C PHE A 37 30.64 -38.80 91.37
N TYR A 38 29.66 -38.10 90.79
CA TYR A 38 29.88 -37.10 89.75
C TYR A 38 29.55 -35.70 90.31
N SER A 39 30.49 -34.77 90.22
CA SER A 39 30.25 -33.34 90.47
C SER A 39 30.07 -32.61 89.14
N TYR A 40 29.37 -31.47 89.16
CA TYR A 40 29.16 -30.65 87.97
C TYR A 40 29.61 -29.22 88.26
N THR A 41 30.52 -28.71 87.43
CA THR A 41 30.98 -27.32 87.52
C THR A 41 30.46 -26.55 86.33
N THR A 42 29.78 -25.44 86.56
CA THR A 42 29.27 -24.57 85.51
C THR A 42 30.37 -23.57 85.15
N LYS A 43 31.04 -23.76 84.02
CA LYS A 43 31.98 -22.76 83.50
C LYS A 43 31.22 -21.78 82.61
N THR A 44 31.17 -20.52 83.03
CA THR A 44 30.66 -19.40 82.23
C THR A 44 31.77 -18.89 81.33
N TYR A 45 31.49 -18.71 80.04
CA TYR A 45 32.43 -18.11 79.09
C TYR A 45 31.73 -16.99 78.33
N ARG A 46 32.52 -16.01 77.87
CA ARG A 46 32.02 -15.00 76.93
C ARG A 46 31.69 -15.72 75.63
N CYS A 47 30.40 -15.80 75.32
CA CYS A 47 29.96 -16.31 74.04
C CYS A 47 30.37 -15.32 72.95
N ARG A 48 30.73 -15.83 71.77
CA ARG A 48 30.98 -14.94 70.64
C ARG A 48 29.65 -14.34 70.22
N CYS A 49 29.52 -13.02 70.26
CA CYS A 49 28.25 -12.33 70.03
C CYS A 49 27.79 -12.56 68.58
N SER A 50 26.48 -12.77 68.42
CA SER A 50 25.84 -12.79 67.11
C SER A 50 25.98 -11.42 66.47
N LEU A 51 26.58 -11.36 65.29
CA LEU A 51 26.73 -10.14 64.50
C LEU A 51 25.94 -10.31 63.22
N ASP A 52 24.86 -9.56 63.09
CA ASP A 52 24.05 -9.53 61.87
C ASP A 52 24.86 -8.90 60.73
N GLY A 53 24.66 -9.40 59.51
CA GLY A 53 25.36 -8.90 58.34
C GLY A 53 24.89 -7.53 57.89
N GLY A 54 25.84 -6.69 57.48
CA GLY A 54 25.59 -5.41 56.83
C GLY A 54 25.99 -5.42 55.36
N TRP A 55 25.24 -4.68 54.55
CA TRP A 55 25.53 -4.47 53.15
C TRP A 55 26.77 -3.59 52.97
N SER A 56 27.67 -3.96 52.07
CA SER A 56 28.63 -3.02 51.49
C SER A 56 27.89 -1.95 50.67
N ASP A 57 28.61 -0.89 50.35
CA ASP A 57 28.19 -0.01 49.26
C ASP A 57 28.04 -0.79 47.96
N PHE A 58 27.17 -0.26 47.10
CA PHE A 58 27.00 -0.78 45.76
C PHE A 58 28.26 -0.50 44.94
N GLU A 59 28.76 -1.52 44.26
CA GLU A 59 29.82 -1.35 43.25
C GLU A 59 29.34 -0.43 42.13
N TYR A 60 30.29 0.16 41.38
CA TYR A 60 29.95 0.95 40.21
C TYR A 60 29.05 0.18 39.23
N VAL A 61 28.17 0.90 38.55
CA VAL A 61 27.25 0.30 37.59
C VAL A 61 28.04 -0.24 36.42
N ARG A 62 27.92 -1.55 36.16
CA ARG A 62 28.44 -2.14 34.92
C ARG A 62 27.34 -2.07 33.86
N TRP A 63 27.59 -1.31 32.79
CA TRP A 63 26.71 -1.20 31.63
C TRP A 63 27.04 -2.32 30.64
N PHE A 64 26.02 -3.01 30.14
CA PHE A 64 26.18 -4.14 29.21
C PHE A 64 25.24 -3.97 28.00
N GLY A 65 25.61 -4.54 26.86
CA GLY A 65 24.72 -4.68 25.70
C GLY A 65 24.53 -3.44 24.81
N GLY A 66 25.21 -2.32 25.10
CA GLY A 66 25.11 -1.09 24.32
C GLY A 66 23.72 -0.46 24.35
N CYS A 67 23.46 0.45 23.40
CA CYS A 67 22.16 1.09 23.26
C CYS A 67 21.13 0.06 22.75
N SER A 68 19.91 0.08 23.32
CA SER A 68 18.83 -0.86 22.94
C SER A 68 18.32 -0.71 21.51
N VAL A 69 18.76 0.33 20.80
CA VAL A 69 18.39 0.67 19.43
C VAL A 69 19.65 0.90 18.61
N THR A 70 19.54 0.77 17.29
CA THR A 70 20.64 1.05 16.34
C THR A 70 20.63 2.49 15.83
N CYS A 71 19.52 3.21 16.02
CA CYS A 71 19.31 4.61 15.66
C CYS A 71 18.29 5.26 16.61
N GLY A 72 18.27 6.59 16.68
CA GLY A 72 17.33 7.34 17.50
C GLY A 72 17.62 7.27 19.00
N VAL A 73 16.56 7.38 19.80
CA VAL A 73 16.64 7.38 21.27
C VAL A 73 16.36 5.98 21.80
N GLY A 74 17.26 5.46 22.62
CA GLY A 74 17.08 4.18 23.30
C GLY A 74 17.57 4.21 24.73
N MET A 75 17.76 3.02 25.30
CA MET A 75 18.21 2.83 26.67
C MET A 75 19.42 1.90 26.73
N GLU A 76 20.35 2.21 27.61
CA GLU A 76 21.37 1.29 28.06
C GLU A 76 21.00 0.75 29.43
N TYR A 77 21.31 -0.52 29.68
CA TYR A 77 20.99 -1.19 30.94
C TYR A 77 22.26 -1.56 31.69
N GLY A 78 22.23 -1.31 32.99
CA GLY A 78 23.34 -1.54 33.89
C GLY A 78 22.93 -2.35 35.11
N LEU A 79 23.90 -3.07 35.66
CA LEU A 79 23.76 -3.81 36.91
C LEU A 79 24.82 -3.36 37.89
N SER A 80 24.39 -3.00 39.09
CA SER A 80 25.26 -2.78 40.24
C SER A 80 25.02 -3.87 41.28
N THR A 81 26.09 -4.31 41.94
CA THR A 81 26.05 -5.37 42.94
C THR A 81 26.68 -4.94 44.25
N ARG A 82 26.18 -5.47 45.36
CA ARG A 82 26.76 -5.30 46.70
C ARG A 82 26.87 -6.63 47.41
N LYS A 83 27.73 -6.70 48.42
CA LYS A 83 27.98 -7.93 49.19
C LYS A 83 27.56 -7.73 50.64
N CYS A 84 27.13 -8.81 51.28
CA CYS A 84 26.79 -8.81 52.70
C CYS A 84 28.07 -9.05 53.52
N ASN A 85 28.94 -8.04 53.58
CA ASN A 85 30.26 -8.16 54.20
C ASN A 85 30.71 -6.93 55.00
N ASN A 86 29.82 -5.96 55.26
CA ASN A 86 30.14 -4.76 56.02
C ASN A 86 29.15 -4.55 57.19
N PRO A 87 29.22 -5.36 58.26
CA PRO A 87 30.12 -6.51 58.48
C PRO A 87 29.58 -7.83 57.89
N LYS A 88 30.40 -8.88 57.82
CA LYS A 88 29.93 -10.24 57.49
C LYS A 88 29.14 -10.81 58.68
N PRO A 89 28.03 -11.56 58.46
CA PRO A 89 27.34 -12.26 59.54
C PRO A 89 28.29 -13.20 60.29
N GLN A 90 28.25 -13.20 61.62
CA GLN A 90 29.05 -14.09 62.46
C GLN A 90 28.22 -14.69 63.60
N HIS A 91 28.62 -15.87 64.05
CA HIS A 91 28.10 -16.53 65.26
C HIS A 91 26.56 -16.67 65.31
N GLY A 92 25.94 -17.00 64.18
CA GLY A 92 24.49 -17.15 64.08
C GLY A 92 23.73 -15.86 63.76
N GLY A 93 24.44 -14.77 63.43
CA GLY A 93 23.85 -13.52 62.97
C GLY A 93 23.07 -13.65 61.66
N LYS A 94 22.05 -12.81 61.52
CA LYS A 94 21.15 -12.80 60.37
C LYS A 94 21.88 -12.38 59.10
N HIS A 95 21.50 -12.97 57.98
CA HIS A 95 21.93 -12.50 56.66
C HIS A 95 21.28 -11.16 56.31
N CYS A 96 21.94 -10.40 55.43
CA CYS A 96 21.41 -9.14 54.95
C CYS A 96 20.06 -9.33 54.24
N VAL A 97 19.09 -8.49 54.58
CA VAL A 97 17.75 -8.50 53.99
C VAL A 97 17.69 -7.58 52.77
N GLY A 98 16.99 -8.01 51.72
CA GLY A 98 16.82 -7.27 50.46
C GLY A 98 17.75 -7.73 49.33
N SER A 99 17.71 -7.04 48.19
CA SER A 99 18.44 -7.45 46.99
C SER A 99 19.94 -7.11 47.06
N SER A 100 20.79 -8.03 46.60
CA SER A 100 22.23 -7.82 46.36
C SER A 100 22.51 -7.17 45.00
N LYS A 101 21.47 -7.00 44.16
CA LYS A 101 21.58 -6.50 42.80
C LYS A 101 20.63 -5.32 42.59
N ARG A 102 21.10 -4.30 41.87
CA ARG A 102 20.32 -3.13 41.46
C ARG A 102 20.44 -2.96 39.95
N LYS A 103 19.31 -2.94 39.25
CA LYS A 103 19.24 -2.60 37.82
C LYS A 103 19.13 -1.08 37.67
N GLN A 104 19.81 -0.53 36.68
CA GLN A 104 19.73 0.88 36.32
C GLN A 104 19.61 1.00 34.80
N SER A 105 18.98 2.08 34.35
CA SER A 105 18.87 2.41 32.94
C SER A 105 19.28 3.86 32.73
N ARG A 106 19.90 4.14 31.59
CA ARG A 106 20.19 5.51 31.15
C ARG A 106 19.83 5.69 29.67
N PRO A 107 19.38 6.88 29.26
CA PRO A 107 19.09 7.14 27.85
C PRO A 107 20.38 7.17 27.02
N CYS A 108 20.32 6.65 25.81
CA CYS A 108 21.32 6.80 24.76
C CYS A 108 20.68 7.46 23.54
N ARG A 109 21.43 8.31 22.84
CA ARG A 109 20.99 9.00 21.62
C ARG A 109 21.96 8.69 20.50
N LEU A 110 21.48 7.98 19.49
CA LEU A 110 22.20 7.66 18.27
C LEU A 110 21.74 8.59 17.14
N LYS A 111 22.31 8.41 15.94
CA LYS A 111 21.86 9.11 14.74
C LYS A 111 20.38 8.83 14.47
N GLU A 112 19.68 9.78 13.87
CA GLU A 112 18.27 9.61 13.51
C GLU A 112 18.03 8.36 12.67
N CYS A 113 16.86 7.74 12.86
CA CYS A 113 16.50 6.53 12.14
C CYS A 113 16.08 6.83 10.70
N PRO A 114 16.39 5.92 9.75
CA PRO A 114 15.74 5.91 8.45
C PRO A 114 14.22 5.94 8.63
N LYS A 115 13.53 6.74 7.81
CA LYS A 115 12.06 6.76 7.75
C LYS A 115 11.65 6.17 6.42
N ASP A 116 10.98 5.03 6.47
CA ASP A 116 10.47 4.38 5.28
C ASP A 116 9.29 5.17 4.70
N GLY A 117 9.14 5.10 3.38
CA GLY A 117 8.06 5.76 2.66
C GLY A 117 6.71 5.10 2.90
N GLY A 118 5.65 5.90 2.76
CA GLY A 118 4.29 5.43 2.81
C GLY A 118 3.48 5.93 1.62
N TRP A 119 2.59 5.07 1.14
CA TRP A 119 1.71 5.41 0.03
C TRP A 119 0.74 6.51 0.43
N SER A 120 0.57 7.50 -0.45
CA SER A 120 -0.61 8.36 -0.43
C SER A 120 -1.86 7.52 -0.67
N ASP A 121 -3.00 8.09 -0.31
CA ASP A 121 -4.27 7.58 -0.80
C ASP A 121 -4.26 7.62 -2.34
N TYR A 122 -4.92 6.64 -2.97
CA TYR A 122 -5.07 6.66 -4.42
C TYR A 122 -5.89 7.89 -4.85
N GLY A 123 -5.50 8.49 -5.96
CA GLY A 123 -6.34 9.44 -6.67
C GLY A 123 -7.62 8.79 -7.21
N ASN A 124 -8.49 9.62 -7.76
CA ASN A 124 -9.65 9.13 -8.50
C ASN A 124 -9.19 8.42 -9.79
N PHE A 125 -9.98 7.45 -10.24
CA PHE A 125 -9.82 6.92 -11.59
C PHE A 125 -10.06 8.03 -12.61
N ASN A 126 -9.27 8.02 -13.70
CA ASN A 126 -9.65 8.74 -14.89
C ASN A 126 -10.92 8.14 -15.51
N ASP A 127 -11.49 8.88 -16.46
CA ASP A 127 -12.58 8.35 -17.26
C ASP A 127 -12.14 7.12 -18.04
N TRP A 128 -13.10 6.26 -18.35
CA TRP A 128 -12.84 5.11 -19.22
C TRP A 128 -12.29 5.57 -20.56
N SER A 129 -11.25 4.88 -21.04
CA SER A 129 -10.80 4.99 -22.42
C SER A 129 -11.94 4.62 -23.38
N ASP A 130 -11.77 5.00 -24.64
CA ASP A 130 -12.56 4.42 -25.71
C ASP A 130 -12.40 2.90 -25.75
N CYS A 131 -13.41 2.23 -26.31
CA CYS A 131 -13.34 0.79 -26.54
C CYS A 131 -12.18 0.49 -27.50
N SER A 132 -11.43 -0.58 -27.24
CA SER A 132 -10.29 -1.00 -28.07
C SER A 132 -10.68 -1.36 -29.52
N VAL A 133 -11.97 -1.47 -29.79
CA VAL A 133 -12.55 -1.78 -31.11
C VAL A 133 -13.67 -0.78 -31.42
N THR A 134 -13.94 -0.59 -32.70
CA THR A 134 -15.06 0.25 -33.17
C THR A 134 -16.33 -0.55 -33.44
N CYS A 135 -16.26 -1.88 -33.50
CA CYS A 135 -17.37 -2.81 -33.67
C CYS A 135 -17.06 -4.14 -32.97
N GLY A 136 -18.10 -4.90 -32.63
CA GLY A 136 -17.96 -6.18 -31.93
C GLY A 136 -17.42 -6.03 -30.50
N LYS A 137 -16.83 -7.12 -29.99
CA LYS A 137 -16.35 -7.19 -28.59
C LYS A 137 -14.93 -6.65 -28.45
N GLY A 138 -14.72 -5.74 -27.50
CA GLY A 138 -13.41 -5.20 -27.14
C GLY A 138 -13.27 -4.96 -25.64
N THR A 139 -12.27 -4.16 -25.27
CA THR A 139 -12.02 -3.76 -23.89
C THR A 139 -11.74 -2.28 -23.78
N LYS A 140 -12.13 -1.67 -22.67
CA LYS A 140 -11.76 -0.30 -22.28
C LYS A 140 -11.01 -0.35 -20.96
N SER A 141 -10.16 0.64 -20.71
CA SER A 141 -9.37 0.72 -19.48
C SER A 141 -9.46 2.09 -18.83
N ARG A 142 -9.27 2.14 -17.52
CA ARG A 142 -9.07 3.37 -16.75
C ARG A 142 -8.00 3.13 -15.70
N GLU A 143 -7.35 4.19 -15.25
CA GLU A 143 -6.25 4.12 -14.31
C GLU A 143 -6.36 5.21 -13.23
N ARG A 144 -5.71 4.93 -12.10
CA ARG A 144 -5.47 5.89 -11.02
C ARG A 144 -4.06 5.71 -10.49
N THR A 145 -3.53 6.77 -9.89
CA THR A 145 -2.18 6.79 -9.34
C THR A 145 -2.19 7.13 -7.86
N ARG A 146 -1.11 6.76 -7.18
CA ARG A 146 -0.76 7.18 -5.82
C ARG A 146 0.72 7.55 -5.82
N SER A 147 1.25 8.18 -4.79
CA SER A 147 2.68 8.50 -4.71
C SER A 147 3.25 8.13 -3.34
N CYS A 148 4.55 7.84 -3.27
CA CYS A 148 5.21 7.45 -2.02
C CYS A 148 5.59 8.68 -1.18
N THR A 149 4.57 9.41 -0.69
CA THR A 149 4.77 10.71 -0.03
C THR A 149 4.13 10.83 1.35
N LYS A 150 3.49 9.77 1.86
CA LYS A 150 2.76 9.77 3.14
C LYS A 150 3.27 8.68 4.10
N PRO A 151 4.51 8.80 4.62
CA PRO A 151 5.47 9.89 4.43
C PRO A 151 6.43 9.66 3.24
N GLU A 152 7.21 10.67 2.86
CA GLU A 152 8.35 10.47 1.95
C GLU A 152 9.49 9.71 2.66
N PRO A 153 10.19 8.78 1.96
CA PRO A 153 11.39 8.15 2.49
C PRO A 153 12.46 9.18 2.87
N GLN A 154 13.05 9.04 4.06
CA GLN A 154 14.13 9.93 4.53
C GLN A 154 15.29 9.12 5.11
N LEU A 155 16.49 9.71 5.08
CA LEU A 155 17.69 9.17 5.72
C LEU A 155 18.03 7.73 5.28
N GLY A 156 17.80 7.43 4.00
CA GLY A 156 18.01 6.09 3.43
C GLY A 156 16.94 5.08 3.83
N GLY A 157 15.76 5.55 4.26
CA GLY A 157 14.59 4.70 4.43
C GLY A 157 14.14 4.08 3.12
N LYS A 158 13.41 2.98 3.23
CA LYS A 158 12.96 2.21 2.07
C LYS A 158 11.88 2.98 1.32
N ASP A 159 11.89 2.80 0.00
CA ASP A 159 10.80 3.26 -0.85
C ASP A 159 9.56 2.38 -0.67
N CYS A 160 8.41 2.86 -1.14
CA CYS A 160 7.15 2.13 -1.03
C CYS A 160 7.15 0.86 -1.88
N GLU A 161 6.68 -0.24 -1.31
CA GLU A 161 6.55 -1.52 -2.01
C GLU A 161 5.21 -1.63 -2.75
N GLY A 162 5.25 -2.07 -4.01
CA GLY A 162 4.09 -2.27 -4.88
C GLY A 162 3.98 -1.25 -6.03
N SER A 163 2.91 -1.34 -6.81
CA SER A 163 2.73 -0.49 -8.00
C SER A 163 2.18 0.90 -7.64
N GLU A 164 2.70 1.92 -8.33
CA GLU A 164 2.23 3.31 -8.27
C GLU A 164 0.87 3.48 -8.98
N VAL A 165 0.67 2.72 -10.05
CA VAL A 165 -0.51 2.80 -10.93
C VAL A 165 -1.39 1.57 -10.70
N ASP A 166 -2.69 1.82 -10.62
CA ASP A 166 -3.74 0.79 -10.59
C ASP A 166 -4.61 0.93 -11.85
N ILE A 167 -4.69 -0.13 -12.65
CA ILE A 167 -5.38 -0.14 -13.95
C ILE A 167 -6.55 -1.12 -13.87
N GLN A 168 -7.73 -0.63 -14.22
CA GLN A 168 -8.94 -1.44 -14.38
C GLN A 168 -9.25 -1.61 -15.87
N THR A 169 -9.65 -2.82 -16.24
CA THR A 169 -10.05 -3.17 -17.60
C THR A 169 -11.42 -3.82 -17.57
N GLU A 170 -12.32 -3.36 -18.43
CA GLU A 170 -13.66 -3.92 -18.61
C GLU A 170 -13.91 -4.26 -20.07
N SER A 171 -14.77 -5.25 -20.32
CA SER A 171 -15.27 -5.55 -21.66
C SER A 171 -16.24 -4.48 -22.14
N CYS A 172 -16.18 -4.15 -23.43
CA CYS A 172 -17.15 -3.32 -24.11
C CYS A 172 -17.67 -4.06 -25.34
N ASP A 173 -18.98 -4.00 -25.55
CA ASP A 173 -19.64 -4.54 -26.72
C ASP A 173 -20.10 -3.37 -27.59
N MET A 174 -19.44 -3.21 -28.73
CA MET A 174 -19.87 -2.29 -29.78
C MET A 174 -20.86 -3.02 -30.69
N LEU A 175 -21.54 -2.27 -31.57
CA LEU A 175 -22.43 -2.86 -32.58
C LEU A 175 -21.73 -4.00 -33.32
N ASP A 176 -22.49 -5.06 -33.64
CA ASP A 176 -21.96 -6.20 -34.37
C ASP A 176 -21.18 -5.70 -35.59
N CYS A 177 -19.92 -6.14 -35.68
CA CYS A 177 -19.15 -5.88 -36.88
C CYS A 177 -19.97 -6.46 -38.02
N PRO A 178 -20.33 -5.67 -39.05
CA PRO A 178 -21.15 -6.21 -40.10
C PRO A 178 -20.32 -7.31 -40.77
N ASP A 179 -20.71 -8.57 -40.54
CA ASP A 179 -20.10 -9.78 -41.13
C ASP A 179 -20.09 -9.72 -42.66
N THR A 180 -20.78 -8.74 -43.23
CA THR A 180 -20.90 -8.44 -44.65
C THR A 180 -19.83 -7.49 -45.20
N ILE A 181 -19.00 -6.84 -44.38
CA ILE A 181 -17.95 -5.93 -44.90
C ILE A 181 -16.83 -6.73 -45.57
N CYS A 182 -16.32 -7.76 -44.87
CA CYS A 182 -15.34 -8.67 -45.43
C CYS A 182 -16.08 -9.86 -46.07
N LYS A 183 -16.85 -9.64 -47.16
CA LYS A 183 -17.59 -10.67 -47.93
C LYS A 183 -16.70 -11.86 -48.32
N GLY A 184 -16.47 -12.81 -47.41
CA GLY A 184 -15.67 -14.02 -47.66
C GLY A 184 -14.15 -13.83 -47.89
N ASN A 185 -13.60 -12.61 -47.87
CA ASN A 185 -12.20 -12.37 -48.21
C ASN A 185 -11.21 -12.69 -47.07
N ILE A 186 -10.21 -13.52 -47.36
CA ILE A 186 -9.12 -13.91 -46.45
C ILE A 186 -8.13 -12.76 -46.21
N ALA A 187 -7.96 -11.89 -47.22
CA ALA A 187 -7.24 -10.63 -47.15
C ALA A 187 -7.78 -9.65 -48.21
N GLY A 188 -7.99 -8.37 -47.86
CA GLY A 188 -8.46 -7.36 -48.82
C GLY A 188 -8.76 -5.99 -48.20
N PHE A 189 -9.16 -5.03 -49.02
CA PHE A 189 -9.53 -3.68 -48.59
C PHE A 189 -10.94 -3.32 -49.07
N THR A 190 -11.69 -2.58 -48.26
CA THR A 190 -13.02 -2.09 -48.62
C THR A 190 -13.30 -0.73 -47.98
N ALA A 191 -14.29 -0.01 -48.51
CA ALA A 191 -14.65 1.32 -48.05
C ALA A 191 -15.23 1.30 -46.64
N ASN A 192 -14.92 2.32 -45.83
CA ASN A 192 -15.72 2.64 -44.66
C ASN A 192 -16.93 3.47 -45.12
N LEU A 193 -18.13 2.91 -45.03
CA LEU A 193 -19.36 3.53 -45.50
C LEU A 193 -19.83 4.72 -44.64
N GLN A 194 -19.24 4.93 -43.46
CA GLN A 194 -19.57 6.06 -42.58
C GLN A 194 -18.52 7.18 -42.62
N ASP A 195 -17.35 6.93 -43.19
CA ASP A 195 -16.24 7.88 -43.18
C ASP A 195 -15.25 7.54 -44.30
N CYS A 196 -15.31 8.25 -45.44
CA CYS A 196 -14.39 7.95 -46.55
C CYS A 196 -12.96 8.36 -46.29
N THR A 197 -12.66 9.14 -45.24
CA THR A 197 -11.28 9.34 -44.82
C THR A 197 -10.70 8.08 -44.21
N LYS A 198 -11.51 7.02 -44.06
CA LYS A 198 -11.11 5.72 -43.55
C LYS A 198 -11.43 4.61 -44.55
N PHE A 199 -10.66 3.54 -44.45
CA PHE A 199 -10.87 2.30 -45.18
C PHE A 199 -10.69 1.12 -44.25
N ILE A 200 -11.24 -0.03 -44.63
CA ILE A 200 -11.24 -1.23 -43.82
C ILE A 200 -10.29 -2.23 -44.45
N VAL A 201 -9.33 -2.68 -43.66
CA VAL A 201 -8.42 -3.79 -44.00
C VAL A 201 -8.99 -5.07 -43.42
N CYS A 202 -9.29 -6.02 -44.29
CA CYS A 202 -9.66 -7.38 -43.91
C CYS A 202 -8.38 -8.23 -43.85
N SER A 203 -8.09 -8.84 -42.70
CA SER A 203 -7.02 -9.83 -42.56
C SER A 203 -7.46 -10.94 -41.62
N LYS A 204 -7.39 -12.20 -42.07
CA LYS A 204 -7.82 -13.38 -41.28
C LYS A 204 -9.25 -13.24 -40.72
N LYS A 205 -10.18 -12.77 -41.56
CA LYS A 205 -11.60 -12.49 -41.20
C LYS A 205 -11.80 -11.40 -40.12
N LYS A 206 -10.77 -10.63 -39.78
CA LYS A 206 -10.87 -9.46 -38.90
C LYS A 206 -10.79 -8.18 -39.72
N ALA A 207 -11.66 -7.23 -39.42
CA ALA A 207 -11.68 -5.90 -40.00
C ALA A 207 -10.85 -4.94 -39.13
N PHE A 208 -9.95 -4.18 -39.75
CA PHE A 208 -9.15 -3.15 -39.11
C PHE A 208 -9.41 -1.83 -39.84
N VAL A 209 -9.93 -0.83 -39.13
CA VAL A 209 -10.13 0.50 -39.71
C VAL A 209 -8.78 1.22 -39.81
N LYS A 210 -8.49 1.80 -40.97
CA LYS A 210 -7.30 2.59 -41.27
C LYS A 210 -7.71 3.95 -41.82
N VAL A 211 -6.90 4.96 -41.56
CA VAL A 211 -7.12 6.34 -42.01
C VAL A 211 -6.30 6.58 -43.27
N CYS A 212 -6.90 7.25 -44.24
CA CYS A 212 -6.24 7.72 -45.44
C CYS A 212 -5.33 8.93 -45.14
N PRO A 213 -4.12 8.99 -45.72
CA PRO A 213 -3.19 10.10 -45.49
C PRO A 213 -3.64 11.41 -46.16
N GLU A 214 -3.18 12.56 -45.68
CA GLU A 214 -3.22 13.85 -46.41
C GLU A 214 -4.60 14.30 -46.93
N SER A 215 -5.67 14.11 -46.14
CA SER A 215 -7.05 14.45 -46.54
C SER A 215 -7.53 13.76 -47.83
N THR A 216 -6.93 12.61 -48.15
CA THR A 216 -7.41 11.74 -49.23
C THR A 216 -8.58 10.88 -48.75
N VAL A 217 -9.39 10.42 -49.69
CA VAL A 217 -10.55 9.55 -49.43
C VAL A 217 -10.35 8.20 -50.11
N TRP A 218 -10.94 7.15 -49.53
CA TRP A 218 -10.90 5.81 -50.09
C TRP A 218 -11.60 5.76 -51.46
N ASP A 219 -10.88 5.39 -52.51
CA ASP A 219 -11.45 5.12 -53.84
C ASP A 219 -11.58 3.61 -54.03
N ASP A 220 -12.82 3.10 -53.90
CA ASP A 220 -13.09 1.67 -53.96
C ASP A 220 -12.83 1.06 -55.35
N LYS A 221 -12.79 1.88 -56.41
CA LYS A 221 -12.50 1.40 -57.78
C LYS A 221 -11.04 1.01 -57.95
N ILE A 222 -10.13 1.76 -57.32
CA ILE A 222 -8.69 1.54 -57.39
C ILE A 222 -8.09 0.93 -56.12
N LYS A 223 -8.94 0.66 -55.11
CA LYS A 223 -8.57 0.05 -53.82
C LYS A 223 -7.41 0.77 -53.13
N THR A 224 -7.40 2.10 -53.20
CA THR A 224 -6.41 2.95 -52.53
C THR A 224 -7.01 4.31 -52.17
N CYS A 225 -6.36 5.03 -51.26
CA CYS A 225 -6.70 6.40 -50.95
C CYS A 225 -6.27 7.32 -52.10
N ASN A 226 -7.14 8.25 -52.49
CA ASN A 226 -6.90 9.20 -53.58
C ASN A 226 -7.49 10.57 -53.23
N HIS A 227 -7.08 11.62 -53.93
CA HIS A 227 -7.67 12.93 -53.74
C HIS A 227 -9.18 12.91 -54.01
N PRO A 228 -9.99 13.60 -53.19
CA PRO A 228 -11.43 13.66 -53.39
C PRO A 228 -11.71 14.23 -54.79
N LYS A 229 -12.43 13.48 -55.63
CA LYS A 229 -12.92 14.04 -56.90
C LYS A 229 -14.09 14.97 -56.57
N PRO A 230 -14.32 16.05 -57.34
CA PRO A 230 -15.53 16.86 -57.21
C PRO A 230 -16.76 15.95 -57.35
N GLY A 231 -17.56 15.84 -56.29
CA GLY A 231 -18.72 14.95 -56.26
C GLY A 231 -18.45 13.50 -55.81
N THR A 232 -17.27 13.19 -55.28
CA THR A 232 -17.07 11.93 -54.50
C THR A 232 -17.91 12.03 -53.23
N LYS A 233 -19.14 11.54 -53.31
CA LYS A 233 -20.04 11.43 -52.17
C LYS A 233 -19.56 10.30 -51.28
N CYS A 234 -18.96 10.67 -50.16
CA CYS A 234 -19.17 9.90 -48.95
C CYS A 234 -20.66 9.89 -48.67
N ILE A 235 -21.16 8.82 -48.05
CA ILE A 235 -22.50 8.83 -47.46
C ILE A 235 -22.45 9.75 -46.22
N ASP A 236 -22.27 11.05 -46.48
CA ASP A 236 -23.00 12.10 -45.81
C ASP A 236 -24.16 12.39 -46.77
N ILE A 237 -25.26 11.67 -46.60
CA ILE A 237 -26.52 12.13 -47.17
C ILE A 237 -26.94 13.33 -46.32
N GLU A 238 -26.29 14.47 -46.57
CA GLU A 238 -26.82 15.77 -46.18
C GLU A 238 -28.12 15.94 -46.94
N CYS A 239 -29.23 15.93 -46.21
CA CYS A 239 -30.53 16.11 -46.81
C CYS A 239 -31.43 16.93 -45.90
N ASN A 240 -32.30 17.70 -46.52
CA ASN A 240 -33.21 18.54 -45.78
C ASN A 240 -34.44 17.75 -45.36
N THR A 241 -34.99 18.05 -44.19
CA THR A 241 -36.25 17.43 -43.74
C THR A 241 -37.35 17.60 -44.81
N GLY A 242 -37.94 16.50 -45.26
CA GLY A 242 -38.95 16.45 -46.33
C GLY A 242 -38.41 16.08 -47.71
N GLU A 243 -37.10 15.93 -47.87
CA GLU A 243 -36.47 15.52 -49.13
C GLU A 243 -36.53 13.99 -49.33
N TYR A 244 -36.65 13.58 -50.59
CA TYR A 244 -36.63 12.17 -51.00
C TYR A 244 -35.45 11.92 -51.94
N LEU A 245 -34.65 10.90 -51.63
CA LEU A 245 -33.41 10.61 -52.34
C LEU A 245 -33.37 9.15 -52.83
N PRO A 246 -32.77 8.88 -53.99
CA PRO A 246 -32.63 7.52 -54.50
C PRO A 246 -31.59 6.73 -53.68
N HIS A 247 -31.77 5.42 -53.53
CA HIS A 247 -30.74 4.56 -52.96
C HIS A 247 -29.64 4.27 -54.00
N GLU A 248 -28.37 4.39 -53.59
CA GLU A 248 -27.23 4.40 -54.53
C GLU A 248 -27.03 3.09 -55.30
N THR A 249 -27.50 1.96 -54.76
CA THR A 249 -27.23 0.61 -55.30
C THR A 249 -28.46 -0.29 -55.41
N ASP A 250 -29.64 0.18 -55.00
CA ASP A 250 -30.85 -0.67 -54.90
C ASP A 250 -32.06 0.13 -55.34
N CYS A 251 -32.50 -0.12 -56.58
CA CYS A 251 -33.63 0.58 -57.19
C CYS A 251 -34.95 0.36 -56.43
N LYS A 252 -35.07 -0.65 -55.56
CA LYS A 252 -36.28 -0.85 -54.76
C LYS A 252 -36.28 0.02 -53.50
N LYS A 253 -35.20 0.75 -53.22
CA LYS A 253 -35.04 1.54 -52.00
C LYS A 253 -34.87 3.03 -52.31
N TYR A 254 -35.26 3.84 -51.35
CA TYR A 254 -35.12 5.29 -51.35
C TYR A 254 -34.98 5.79 -49.92
N TYR A 255 -34.54 7.02 -49.73
CA TYR A 255 -34.46 7.67 -48.43
C TYR A 255 -35.55 8.74 -48.31
N ILE A 256 -36.14 8.84 -47.12
CA ILE A 256 -36.93 9.99 -46.70
C ILE A 256 -36.13 10.73 -45.64
N CYS A 257 -35.98 12.03 -45.80
CA CYS A 257 -35.22 12.83 -44.87
C CYS A 257 -36.11 13.36 -43.75
N ALA A 258 -35.84 12.90 -42.52
CA ALA A 258 -36.51 13.32 -41.31
C ALA A 258 -35.48 13.86 -40.31
N HIS A 259 -35.70 15.08 -39.79
CA HIS A 259 -34.77 15.74 -38.87
C HIS A 259 -33.33 15.85 -39.43
N ASN A 260 -33.21 16.14 -40.74
CA ASN A 260 -31.96 16.22 -41.48
C ASN A 260 -31.12 14.93 -41.42
N LYS A 261 -31.79 13.79 -41.24
CA LYS A 261 -31.19 12.46 -41.31
C LYS A 261 -31.96 11.61 -42.34
N PRO A 262 -31.26 10.86 -43.19
CA PRO A 262 -31.91 9.96 -44.13
C PRO A 262 -32.49 8.74 -43.41
N GLU A 263 -33.77 8.45 -43.62
CA GLU A 263 -34.42 7.22 -43.23
C GLU A 263 -34.66 6.33 -44.44
N LEU A 264 -34.12 5.11 -44.41
CA LEU A 264 -34.28 4.15 -45.50
C LEU A 264 -35.72 3.65 -45.61
N ARG A 265 -36.26 3.65 -46.84
CA ARG A 265 -37.55 3.09 -47.22
C ARG A 265 -37.41 2.18 -48.41
N THR A 266 -38.39 1.29 -48.55
CA THR A 266 -38.49 0.34 -49.66
C THR A 266 -39.82 0.55 -50.36
N CYS A 267 -39.80 0.52 -51.68
CA CYS A 267 -41.00 0.52 -52.50
C CYS A 267 -41.86 -0.71 -52.21
N LYS A 268 -43.18 -0.52 -52.22
CA LYS A 268 -44.13 -1.63 -52.07
C LYS A 268 -44.25 -2.38 -53.38
N ASP A 269 -44.55 -3.67 -53.29
CA ASP A 269 -44.65 -4.59 -54.43
C ASP A 269 -43.34 -4.65 -55.24
N ASP A 270 -43.43 -4.95 -56.54
CA ASP A 270 -42.28 -4.98 -57.45
C ASP A 270 -41.99 -3.61 -58.11
N LEU A 271 -42.36 -2.53 -57.43
CA LEU A 271 -42.07 -1.16 -57.87
C LEU A 271 -40.63 -0.76 -57.54
N VAL A 272 -40.10 0.18 -58.31
CA VAL A 272 -38.75 0.77 -58.15
C VAL A 272 -38.85 2.27 -57.98
N TRP A 273 -37.88 2.87 -57.30
CA TRP A 273 -37.83 4.31 -57.04
C TRP A 273 -37.62 5.10 -58.33
N ASN A 274 -38.58 5.95 -58.66
CA ASN A 274 -38.48 6.92 -59.75
C ASN A 274 -38.09 8.29 -59.17
N ASP A 275 -36.87 8.71 -59.45
CA ASP A 275 -36.33 9.96 -58.91
C ASP A 275 -36.91 11.20 -59.57
N ASP A 276 -37.42 11.10 -60.80
CA ASP A 276 -38.01 12.21 -61.55
C ASP A 276 -39.34 12.66 -60.94
N ILE A 277 -40.10 11.70 -60.37
CA ILE A 277 -41.41 11.96 -59.74
C ILE A 277 -41.40 11.80 -58.22
N LYS A 278 -40.23 11.50 -57.63
CA LYS A 278 -40.04 11.25 -56.20
C LYS A 278 -41.05 10.25 -55.62
N HIS A 279 -41.27 9.16 -56.36
CA HIS A 279 -42.22 8.11 -55.97
C HIS A 279 -41.81 6.75 -56.54
N CYS A 280 -42.31 5.66 -55.95
CA CYS A 280 -42.17 4.32 -56.51
C CYS A 280 -43.06 4.14 -57.75
N ASP A 281 -42.50 3.61 -58.83
CA ASP A 281 -43.13 3.41 -60.14
C ASP A 281 -42.70 2.06 -60.73
N HIS A 282 -43.34 1.64 -61.83
CA HIS A 282 -42.98 0.43 -62.55
C HIS A 282 -41.59 0.53 -63.17
N ALA A 283 -40.85 -0.58 -63.15
CA ALA A 283 -39.47 -0.64 -63.66
C ALA A 283 -39.31 -0.20 -65.13
N GLY A 284 -40.35 -0.33 -65.96
CA GLY A 284 -40.32 0.15 -67.35
C GLY A 284 -40.27 1.68 -67.49
N ASN A 285 -40.65 2.42 -66.45
CA ASN A 285 -40.72 3.88 -66.44
C ASN A 285 -39.52 4.53 -65.71
N VAL A 286 -38.58 3.73 -65.20
CA VAL A 286 -37.48 4.21 -64.36
C VAL A 286 -36.14 3.85 -65.02
N ASN A 287 -35.30 4.86 -65.24
CA ASN A 287 -33.94 4.66 -65.74
C ASN A 287 -32.99 4.32 -64.58
N CYS A 288 -33.18 3.15 -63.97
CA CYS A 288 -32.34 2.72 -62.87
C CYS A 288 -31.11 1.95 -63.39
N LYS A 289 -29.93 2.48 -63.12
CA LYS A 289 -28.67 1.77 -63.39
C LYS A 289 -28.39 0.81 -62.23
N THR A 290 -28.89 -0.41 -62.31
CA THR A 290 -28.39 -1.50 -61.48
C THR A 290 -27.03 -1.91 -62.04
N ASP A 291 -25.94 -1.65 -61.32
CA ASP A 291 -24.66 -2.26 -61.65
C ASP A 291 -24.81 -3.78 -61.44
N ASN A 292 -24.69 -4.53 -62.55
CA ASN A 292 -24.54 -5.99 -62.58
C ASN A 292 -23.20 -6.39 -61.96
#